data_AF-A0A5Q4GS08-F1
#
_entry.id   AF-A0A5Q4GS08-F1
#
_cell.length_a   1.000
_cell.length_b   1.000
_cell.length_c   1.000
_cell.angle_alpha   90.00
_cell.angle_beta   90.00
_cell.angle_gamma   90.00
#
_symmetry.space_group_name_H-M   'P 1'
#
loop_
_entity.id
_entity.type
_entity.pdbx_description
1 polymer ?
#
loop_
_entity_poly.entity_id
_entity_poly.type
_entity_poly.pdbx_seq_one_letter_code
_entity_poly.pdbx_strand_id
1 'polypeptide(L)'
;RTGLRTIAYGSGLTTRMRLNDLPMNVDLEPGDLLVTSGLGGTFPAGLPVARVDEIERPSGEAFASATLRPLGRLDRSRHLLVLDPVEPPAPDPVDPVDPVDPDAAADALESQPADSVLAPVDPEPDS
;
A
#
# COMPACT_ATOMS: atom_id res chain seq x y z
N ARG A 1 -5.40 -4.08 -13.94
CA ARG A 1 -5.29 -4.33 -12.49
C ARG A 1 -3.83 -4.20 -12.13
N THR A 2 -3.53 -3.43 -11.08
CA THR A 2 -2.24 -2.79 -10.81
C THR A 2 -1.17 -3.79 -10.34
N GLY A 3 0.08 -3.59 -10.78
CA GLY A 3 1.25 -4.41 -10.42
C GLY A 3 1.81 -4.05 -9.04
N LEU A 4 0.96 -4.04 -8.01
CA LEU A 4 1.36 -3.72 -6.64
C LEU A 4 2.38 -4.74 -6.13
N ARG A 5 3.53 -4.24 -5.66
CA ARG A 5 4.61 -5.06 -5.08
C ARG A 5 4.66 -4.77 -3.57
N THR A 6 4.42 -5.80 -2.77
CA THR A 6 4.47 -5.73 -1.31
C THR A 6 4.98 -7.06 -0.75
N ILE A 7 5.46 -7.05 0.49
CA ILE A 7 5.96 -8.24 1.18
C ILE A 7 4.89 -8.73 2.14
N ALA A 8 4.54 -10.00 2.01
CA ALA A 8 3.64 -10.65 2.95
C ALA A 8 4.42 -11.28 4.11
N TYR A 9 3.99 -10.99 5.33
CA TYR A 9 4.59 -11.51 6.54
C TYR A 9 3.68 -12.57 7.17
N GLY A 10 4.28 -13.67 7.65
CA GLY A 10 3.59 -14.62 8.51
C GLY A 10 3.36 -14.00 9.88
N SER A 11 2.14 -14.09 10.43
CA SER A 11 1.84 -13.52 11.76
C SER A 11 2.15 -14.48 12.92
N GLY A 12 2.87 -15.58 12.67
CA GLY A 12 3.06 -16.69 13.60
C GLY A 12 1.82 -17.60 13.78
N LEU A 13 0.68 -17.23 13.19
CA LEU A 13 -0.55 -18.01 13.18
C LEU A 13 -0.71 -18.67 11.81
N THR A 14 -1.01 -19.97 11.81
CA THR A 14 -1.21 -20.74 10.56
C THR A 14 -2.40 -20.27 9.72
N THR A 15 -3.29 -19.47 10.32
CA THR A 15 -4.56 -19.01 9.73
C THR A 15 -4.57 -17.52 9.37
N ARG A 16 -3.48 -16.78 9.63
CA ARG A 16 -3.43 -15.33 9.47
C ARG A 16 -2.08 -14.89 8.92
N MET A 17 -2.11 -13.99 7.94
CA MET A 17 -0.94 -13.32 7.37
C MET A 17 -1.19 -11.82 7.30
N ARG A 18 -0.13 -11.01 7.25
CA ARG A 18 -0.26 -9.54 7.26
C ARG A 18 0.58 -8.89 6.16
N LEU A 19 0.07 -7.82 5.59
CA LEU A 19 0.79 -6.86 4.74
C LEU A 19 0.91 -5.57 5.55
N ASN A 20 2.12 -5.07 5.79
CA ASN A 20 2.34 -3.90 6.66
C ASN A 20 2.71 -2.61 5.91
N ASP A 21 3.12 -2.73 4.64
CA ASP A 21 3.75 -1.64 3.89
C ASP A 21 2.92 -1.32 2.63
N LEU A 22 1.63 -1.06 2.81
CA LEU A 22 0.74 -0.73 1.70
C LEU A 22 0.60 0.79 1.54
N PRO A 23 0.72 1.34 0.32
CA PRO A 23 0.34 2.73 0.06
C PRO A 23 -1.12 2.98 0.45
N MET A 24 -1.44 4.19 0.94
CA MET A 24 -2.82 4.52 1.36
C MET A 24 -3.81 4.46 0.18
N ASN A 25 -3.35 4.76 -1.03
CA ASN A 25 -4.11 4.69 -2.28
C ASN A 25 -4.06 3.31 -2.96
N VAL A 26 -3.65 2.26 -2.23
CA VAL A 26 -3.61 0.91 -2.78
C VAL A 26 -5.01 0.45 -3.21
N ASP A 27 -5.09 -0.04 -4.45
CA ASP A 27 -6.27 -0.70 -5.01
C ASP A 27 -6.26 -2.18 -4.57
N LEU A 28 -6.79 -2.41 -3.36
CA LEU A 28 -6.85 -3.73 -2.74
C LEU A 28 -8.14 -3.85 -1.95
N GLU A 29 -8.90 -4.91 -2.22
CA GLU A 29 -10.25 -5.12 -1.70
C GLU A 29 -10.36 -6.44 -0.91
N PRO A 30 -11.25 -6.52 0.09
CA PRO A 30 -11.56 -7.79 0.74
C PRO A 30 -12.03 -8.83 -0.29
N GLY A 31 -11.46 -10.02 -0.22
CA GLY A 31 -11.75 -11.10 -1.17
C GLY A 31 -10.73 -11.24 -2.30
N ASP A 32 -9.82 -10.29 -2.49
CA ASP A 32 -8.77 -10.39 -3.51
C ASP A 32 -7.83 -11.56 -3.26
N LEU A 33 -7.39 -12.20 -4.35
CA LEU A 33 -6.48 -13.34 -4.34
C LEU A 33 -5.03 -12.87 -4.49
N LEU A 34 -4.17 -13.23 -3.55
CA LEU A 34 -2.75 -13.00 -3.65
C LEU A 34 -2.05 -14.18 -4.30
N VAL A 35 -1.15 -13.87 -5.24
CA VAL A 35 -0.25 -14.82 -5.91
C VAL A 35 1.20 -14.41 -5.71
N THR A 36 2.11 -15.37 -5.74
CA THR A 36 3.55 -15.09 -5.72
C THR A 36 3.97 -14.31 -6.97
N SER A 37 4.84 -13.31 -6.81
CA SER A 37 5.37 -12.52 -7.92
C SER A 37 6.58 -13.16 -8.61
N GLY A 38 7.25 -14.11 -7.94
CA GLY A 38 8.52 -14.68 -8.39
C GLY A 38 9.75 -13.81 -8.14
N LEU A 39 9.56 -12.68 -7.45
CA LEU A 39 10.62 -11.72 -7.16
C LEU A 39 11.61 -12.33 -6.15
N GLY A 40 12.89 -12.41 -6.52
CA GLY A 40 13.95 -13.04 -5.71
C GLY A 40 14.22 -14.51 -6.02
N GLY A 41 13.49 -15.14 -6.94
CA GLY A 41 13.79 -16.49 -7.48
C GLY A 41 13.49 -17.67 -6.54
N THR A 42 13.07 -17.42 -5.30
CA THR A 42 12.75 -18.50 -4.35
C THR A 42 11.48 -19.26 -4.70
N PHE A 43 10.47 -18.57 -5.23
CA PHE A 43 9.18 -19.17 -5.59
C PHE A 43 8.87 -18.85 -7.05
N PRO A 44 8.22 -19.75 -7.80
CA PRO A 44 7.71 -19.41 -9.13
C PRO A 44 6.61 -18.33 -9.02
N ALA A 45 6.44 -17.53 -10.06
CA ALA A 45 5.33 -16.57 -10.13
C ALA A 45 3.97 -17.28 -10.35
N GLY A 46 2.90 -16.69 -9.81
CA GLY A 46 1.52 -17.13 -10.05
C GLY A 46 0.96 -18.17 -9.05
N LEU A 47 1.69 -18.54 -8.01
CA LEU A 47 1.21 -19.50 -7.01
C LEU A 47 0.24 -18.82 -6.04
N PRO A 48 -1.01 -19.30 -5.88
CA PRO A 48 -1.97 -18.75 -4.91
C PRO A 48 -1.49 -18.91 -3.47
N VAL A 49 -1.48 -17.83 -2.70
CA VAL A 49 -0.96 -17.81 -1.33
C VAL A 49 -2.08 -17.59 -0.31
N ALA A 50 -2.81 -16.50 -0.47
CA ALA A 50 -3.77 -16.04 0.53
C ALA A 50 -4.90 -15.21 -0.11
N ARG A 51 -5.97 -15.00 0.65
CA ARG A 51 -7.07 -14.08 0.30
C ARG A 51 -7.09 -12.91 1.27
N VAL A 52 -7.40 -11.71 0.79
CA VAL A 52 -7.59 -10.54 1.65
C VAL A 52 -8.85 -10.72 2.50
N ASP A 53 -8.71 -10.61 3.82
CA ASP A 53 -9.84 -10.58 4.75
C ASP A 53 -10.27 -9.14 5.04
N GLU A 54 -9.31 -8.25 5.35
CA GLU A 54 -9.59 -6.88 5.79
C GLU A 54 -8.41 -5.95 5.48
N ILE A 55 -8.71 -4.67 5.22
CA ILE A 55 -7.70 -3.61 5.07
C ILE A 55 -7.93 -2.52 6.12
N GLU A 56 -6.90 -2.24 6.90
CA GLU A 56 -6.84 -1.17 7.90
C GLU A 56 -6.10 0.04 7.31
N ARG A 57 -6.78 1.19 7.26
CA ARG A 57 -6.22 2.48 6.82
C ARG A 57 -6.34 3.53 7.94
N PRO A 58 -5.54 3.42 9.01
CA PRO A 58 -5.63 4.33 10.16
C PRO A 58 -5.30 5.77 9.78
N SER A 59 -6.12 6.70 10.29
CA SER A 59 -5.92 8.14 10.07
C SER A 59 -4.64 8.62 10.75
N GLY A 60 -3.74 9.22 9.99
CA GLY A 60 -2.46 9.74 10.50
C GLY A 60 -1.26 8.81 10.34
N GLU A 61 -1.47 7.59 9.83
CA GLU A 61 -0.36 6.71 9.43
C GLU A 61 -0.01 6.89 7.95
N ALA A 62 1.27 6.72 7.62
CA ALA A 62 1.77 6.84 6.26
C ALA A 62 1.45 5.62 5.38
N PHE A 63 1.17 4.48 6.02
CA PHE A 63 0.94 3.19 5.36
C PHE A 63 -0.31 2.52 5.88
N ALA A 64 -0.98 1.81 4.99
CA ALA A 64 -2.06 0.91 5.32
C ALA A 64 -1.51 -0.48 5.64
N SER A 65 -2.31 -1.27 6.34
CA SER A 65 -2.03 -2.70 6.52
C SER A 65 -3.23 -3.54 6.12
N ALA A 66 -2.99 -4.76 5.69
CA ALA A 66 -4.06 -5.69 5.36
C ALA A 66 -3.84 -7.01 6.07
N THR A 67 -4.94 -7.63 6.47
CA THR A 67 -4.90 -8.98 7.00
C THR A 67 -5.46 -9.98 6.02
N LEU A 68 -4.77 -11.11 5.93
CA LEU A 68 -4.98 -12.12 4.92
C LEU A 68 -5.24 -13.48 5.56
N ARG A 69 -6.03 -14.29 4.86
CA ARG A 69 -6.27 -15.70 5.16
C ARG A 69 -5.45 -16.58 4.23
N PRO A 70 -4.52 -17.40 4.73
CA PRO A 70 -3.80 -18.38 3.93
C PRO A 70 -4.76 -19.37 3.27
N LEU A 71 -4.49 -19.74 2.01
CA LEU A 71 -5.24 -20.79 1.32
C LEU A 71 -4.79 -22.19 1.74
N GLY A 72 -3.51 -22.32 2.10
CA GLY A 72 -2.94 -23.56 2.61
C GLY A 72 -3.40 -23.83 4.04
N ARG A 73 -4.02 -24.99 4.28
CA ARG A 73 -4.36 -25.48 5.62
C ARG A 73 -3.15 -26.17 6.25
N LEU A 74 -2.12 -25.39 6.56
CA LEU A 74 -0.85 -25.90 7.09
C LEU A 74 -1.02 -26.76 8.36
N ASP A 75 -2.10 -26.56 9.12
CA ASP A 75 -2.43 -27.34 10.32
C ASP A 75 -2.83 -28.80 10.02
N ARG A 76 -3.24 -29.11 8.79
CA ARG A 76 -3.75 -30.45 8.39
C ARG A 76 -3.11 -31.00 7.13
N SER A 77 -2.13 -30.30 6.56
CA SER A 77 -1.38 -30.75 5.39
C SER A 77 -0.50 -31.95 5.75
N ARG A 78 -0.81 -33.11 5.17
CA ARG A 78 -0.01 -34.34 5.34
C ARG A 78 1.09 -34.51 4.30
N HIS A 79 0.98 -33.77 3.20
CA HIS A 79 1.88 -33.85 2.06
C HIS A 79 2.33 -32.43 1.70
N LEU A 80 3.57 -32.31 1.27
CA LEU A 80 4.19 -31.06 0.86
C LEU A 80 4.81 -31.26 -0.53
N LEU A 81 4.73 -30.21 -1.35
CA LEU A 81 5.46 -30.10 -2.60
C LEU A 81 6.66 -29.21 -2.35
N VAL A 82 7.86 -29.75 -2.55
CA VAL A 82 9.10 -28.95 -2.55
C VAL A 82 9.31 -28.48 -3.98
N LEU A 83 9.51 -27.17 -4.13
CA LEU A 83 9.79 -26.54 -5.42
C LEU A 83 11.28 -26.20 -5.46
N ASP A 84 11.91 -26.45 -6.61
CA ASP A 84 13.25 -25.95 -6.86
C ASP A 84 13.20 -24.42 -7.09
N PRO A 85 14.21 -23.67 -6.63
CA PRO A 85 14.31 -22.25 -6.93
C PRO A 85 14.31 -22.01 -8.44
N VAL A 86 13.59 -20.97 -8.86
CA VAL A 86 13.51 -20.58 -10.27
C VAL A 86 14.38 -19.34 -10.45
N GLU A 87 15.19 -19.31 -11.50
CA GLU A 87 15.99 -18.12 -11.79
C GLU A 87 15.05 -16.91 -11.97
N PRO A 88 15.27 -15.81 -11.22
CA PRO A 88 14.34 -14.69 -11.25
C PRO A 88 14.27 -14.11 -12.67
N PRO A 89 13.07 -13.78 -13.17
CA PRO A 89 12.95 -13.09 -14.45
C PRO A 89 13.72 -11.77 -14.39
N ALA A 90 14.26 -11.34 -15.53
CA ALA A 90 14.90 -10.03 -15.64
C ALA A 90 13.93 -8.95 -15.11
N PRO A 91 14.40 -7.98 -14.31
CA PRO A 91 13.53 -6.97 -13.75
C PRO A 91 12.83 -6.22 -14.88
N ASP A 92 11.50 -6.14 -14.80
CA ASP A 92 10.75 -5.23 -15.68
C ASP A 92 11.33 -3.82 -15.49
N PRO A 93 11.54 -3.05 -16.58
CA PRO A 93 11.93 -1.66 -16.44
C PRO A 93 10.89 -0.96 -15.57
N VAL A 94 11.32 -0.46 -14.41
CA VAL A 94 10.52 0.46 -13.63
C VAL A 94 10.42 1.73 -14.48
N ASP A 95 9.23 2.05 -14.96
CA ASP A 95 8.98 3.39 -15.50
C ASP A 95 9.43 4.37 -14.41
N PRO A 96 10.35 5.30 -14.71
CA PRO A 96 10.75 6.28 -13.72
C PRO A 96 9.48 6.99 -13.25
N VAL A 97 9.20 6.89 -11.95
CA VAL A 97 8.27 7.81 -11.31
C VAL A 97 8.84 9.19 -11.59
N ASP A 98 8.15 9.97 -12.42
CA ASP A 98 8.57 11.34 -12.75
C ASP A 98 8.92 12.04 -11.44
N PRO A 99 10.09 12.70 -11.34
CA PRO A 99 10.44 13.45 -10.15
C PRO A 99 9.29 14.42 -9.87
N VAL A 100 8.67 14.29 -8.71
CA VAL A 100 7.71 15.27 -8.23
C VAL A 100 8.47 16.58 -8.13
N ASP A 101 8.19 17.52 -9.04
CA ASP A 101 8.83 18.83 -9.07
C ASP A 101 8.67 19.48 -7.68
N PRO A 102 9.77 19.74 -6.94
CA PRO A 102 9.70 20.33 -5.61
C PRO A 102 9.17 21.78 -5.64
N ASP A 103 9.09 22.39 -6.83
CA ASP A 103 8.63 23.76 -7.03
C ASP A 103 7.10 23.88 -7.13
N ALA A 104 6.37 22.78 -7.36
CA ALA A 104 4.90 22.80 -7.41
C ALA A 104 4.24 22.97 -6.03
N ALA A 105 5.01 22.84 -4.93
CA ALA A 105 4.53 23.07 -3.57
C ALA A 105 4.65 24.54 -3.11
N ALA A 106 5.35 25.40 -3.85
CA ALA A 106 5.57 26.80 -3.46
C ALA A 106 4.47 27.76 -3.95
N ASP A 107 3.74 27.42 -5.01
CA ASP A 107 2.79 28.35 -5.67
C ASP A 107 1.34 28.23 -5.19
N ALA A 108 1.05 27.34 -4.22
CA ALA A 108 -0.31 27.10 -3.73
C ALA A 108 -0.69 27.90 -2.47
N LEU A 109 0.19 28.80 -1.98
CA LEU A 109 -0.12 29.64 -0.81
C LEU A 109 -0.54 31.08 -1.15
N GLU A 110 -0.64 31.46 -2.42
CA GLU A 110 -0.98 32.84 -2.79
C GLU A 110 -2.04 32.90 -3.88
N SER A 111 -3.32 32.73 -3.50
CA SER A 111 -4.49 33.35 -4.15
C SER A 111 -5.80 32.89 -3.50
N GLN A 112 -6.21 33.55 -2.42
CA GLN A 112 -7.64 33.67 -2.10
C GLN A 112 -8.08 35.10 -2.45
N PRO A 113 -8.95 35.30 -3.44
CA PRO A 113 -9.79 36.48 -3.51
C PRO A 113 -11.23 36.10 -3.13
N ALA A 114 -11.75 36.76 -2.10
CA ALA A 114 -13.19 36.95 -1.96
C ALA A 114 -13.40 38.29 -1.27
N ASP A 115 -13.53 39.31 -2.11
CA ASP A 115 -13.97 40.64 -1.76
C ASP A 115 -15.39 40.57 -1.14
N SER A 116 -15.54 41.14 0.05
CA SER A 116 -16.82 41.61 0.58
C SER A 116 -16.57 42.79 1.52
N VAL A 117 -16.42 43.97 0.92
CA VAL A 117 -17.26 45.17 1.14
C VAL A 117 -17.40 45.73 2.57
N LEU A 118 -16.82 46.95 2.74
CA LEU A 118 -17.18 48.10 3.61
C LEU A 118 -17.31 47.88 5.15
N ALA A 119 -16.77 48.69 6.06
CA ALA A 119 -16.19 50.05 6.06
C ALA A 119 -15.43 50.27 7.41
N PRO A 120 -14.68 51.37 7.60
CA PRO A 120 -13.76 51.56 8.72
C PRO A 120 -14.42 52.24 9.93
N VAL A 121 -13.98 51.90 11.15
CA VAL A 121 -14.15 52.75 12.33
C VAL A 121 -12.82 52.79 13.08
N ASP A 122 -12.35 54.01 13.31
CA ASP A 122 -11.10 54.43 13.95
C ASP A 122 -10.75 53.71 15.27
N PRO A 123 -9.45 53.68 15.64
CA PRO A 123 -8.98 53.19 16.93
C PRO A 123 -8.96 54.31 17.98
N GLU A 124 -9.34 54.01 19.22
CA GLU A 124 -8.90 54.78 20.41
C GLU A 124 -8.92 53.89 21.68
N PRO A 125 -8.14 54.25 22.72
CA PRO A 125 -7.12 53.36 23.27
C PRO A 125 -7.42 52.74 24.66
N ASP A 126 -6.47 51.89 25.07
CA ASP A 126 -6.23 51.26 26.37
C ASP A 126 -6.98 51.79 27.61
N SER A 127 -7.54 50.85 28.37
CA SER A 127 -7.49 50.80 29.84
C SER A 127 -7.66 49.38 30.35
#